data_AF-A0A1G1HSH5-F1
#
_entry.id   AF-A0A1G1HSH5-F1
#
_cell.length_a   1.000
_cell.length_b   1.000
_cell.length_c   1.000
_cell.angle_alpha   90.00
_cell.angle_beta   90.00
_cell.angle_gamma   90.00
#
_symmetry.space_group_name_H-M   'P 1'
#
loop_
_entity.id
_entity.type
_entity.pdbx_description
1 polymer ?
#
loop_
_entity_poly.entity_id
_entity_poly.type
_entity_poly.pdbx_seq_one_letter_code
_entity_poly.pdbx_strand_id
1 'polypeptide(L)'
;MSIVKNIWGGWVNITYFLFARVSILLLLIIGFYWTVVVFANLQEDTTSITNTAFAITATLTALSFSCARAITGSTEVSDQFTYSGERFFHGALILLSASLLKYAYLSAQSSEFVNTSGVAWNILSSVIGVMVGVFFFWALSSAHGGLLVLNNLLWTRYSRHPKWDDLM
;
A
#
# COMPACT_ATOMS: atom_id res chain seq x y z
N MET A 1 -1.12 37.76 22.42
CA MET A 1 -1.39 37.28 21.04
C MET A 1 -0.22 36.50 20.43
N SER A 2 1.05 36.85 20.64
CA SER A 2 2.18 36.09 20.06
C SER A 2 2.44 34.71 20.68
N ILE A 3 2.19 34.53 21.98
CA ILE A 3 2.40 33.24 22.68
C ILE A 3 1.45 32.16 22.15
N VAL A 4 0.17 32.50 21.97
CA VAL A 4 -0.84 31.58 21.41
C VAL A 4 -0.48 31.18 19.98
N LYS A 5 0.00 32.14 19.17
CA LYS A 5 0.43 31.87 17.79
C LYS A 5 1.66 30.97 17.72
N ASN A 6 2.63 31.15 18.63
CA ASN A 6 3.80 30.27 18.73
C ASN A 6 3.46 28.85 19.20
N ILE A 7 2.55 28.71 20.16
CA ILE A 7 2.09 27.38 20.62
C ILE A 7 1.31 26.68 19.51
N TRP A 8 0.43 27.39 18.80
CA TRP A 8 -0.35 26.84 17.68
C TRP A 8 0.56 26.39 16.53
N GLY A 9 1.50 27.24 16.10
CA GLY A 9 2.47 26.89 15.06
C GLY A 9 3.37 25.71 15.44
N GLY A 10 3.78 25.60 16.71
CA GLY A 10 4.51 24.44 17.21
C GLY A 10 3.68 23.15 17.14
N TRP A 11 2.41 23.21 17.51
CA TRP A 11 1.49 22.07 17.47
C TRP A 11 1.24 21.58 16.04
N VAL A 12 1.01 22.52 15.11
CA VAL A 12 0.83 22.32 13.65
C VAL A 12 2.05 21.65 13.00
N ASN A 13 3.27 21.97 13.45
CA ASN A 13 4.49 21.33 12.96
C ASN A 13 4.67 19.91 13.51
N ILE A 14 4.30 19.66 14.77
CA ILE A 14 4.35 18.34 15.40
C ILE A 14 3.34 17.40 14.72
N THR A 15 2.11 17.86 14.52
CA THR A 15 1.08 17.08 13.82
C THR A 15 1.47 16.82 12.38
N TYR A 16 2.04 17.80 11.67
CA TYR A 16 2.58 17.61 10.33
C TYR A 16 3.62 16.48 10.30
N PHE A 17 4.61 16.50 11.21
CA PHE A 17 5.64 15.47 11.25
C PHE A 17 5.04 14.08 11.53
N LEU A 18 4.14 13.98 12.50
CA LEU A 18 3.43 12.75 12.85
C LEU A 18 2.63 12.22 11.65
N PHE A 19 1.73 13.03 11.08
CA PHE A 19 0.83 12.57 10.03
C PHE A 19 1.51 12.40 8.67
N ALA A 20 2.53 13.19 8.34
CA ALA A 20 3.22 13.06 7.05
C ALA A 20 4.20 11.88 7.00
N ARG A 21 4.77 11.45 8.15
CA ARG A 21 5.80 10.38 8.15
C ARG A 21 5.39 9.13 8.92
N VAL A 22 4.81 9.30 10.10
CA VAL A 22 4.47 8.17 10.98
C VAL A 22 3.28 7.39 10.42
N SER A 23 2.30 8.06 9.80
CA SER A 23 1.14 7.37 9.21
C SER A 23 1.53 6.39 8.10
N ILE A 24 2.43 6.77 7.19
CA ILE A 24 2.91 5.93 6.09
C ILE A 24 3.73 4.76 6.61
N LEU A 25 4.56 5.01 7.62
CA LEU A 25 5.36 3.97 8.27
C LEU A 25 4.45 2.97 9.01
N LEU A 26 3.37 3.45 9.64
CA LEU A 26 2.38 2.59 10.29
C LEU A 26 1.64 1.72 9.27
N LEU A 27 1.28 2.26 8.10
CA LEU A 27 0.73 1.46 6.99
C LEU A 27 1.71 0.38 6.51
N LEU A 28 3.01 0.68 6.44
CA LEU A 28 4.03 -0.31 6.10
C LEU A 28 4.11 -1.42 7.15
N ILE A 29 4.13 -1.08 8.43
CA ILE A 29 4.18 -2.06 9.53
C ILE A 29 2.95 -2.97 9.49
N ILE A 30 1.75 -2.41 9.34
CA ILE A 30 0.50 -3.19 9.26
C ILE A 30 0.51 -4.09 8.03
N GLY A 31 0.90 -3.56 6.87
CA GLY A 31 1.00 -4.35 5.63
C GLY A 31 2.03 -5.47 5.73
N PHE A 32 3.17 -5.21 6.39
CA PHE A 32 4.22 -6.20 6.62
C PHE A 32 3.76 -7.30 7.57
N TYR A 33 3.09 -6.94 8.68
CA TYR A 33 2.46 -7.89 9.58
C TYR A 33 1.52 -8.84 8.81
N TRP A 34 0.62 -8.29 7.99
CA TRP A 34 -0.30 -9.11 7.20
C TRP A 34 0.41 -9.97 6.15
N THR A 35 1.49 -9.46 5.54
CA THR A 35 2.32 -10.25 4.63
C THR A 35 2.92 -11.47 5.33
N VAL A 36 3.41 -11.30 6.56
CA VAL A 36 3.94 -12.39 7.39
C VAL A 36 2.84 -13.38 7.77
N VAL A 37 1.65 -12.91 8.16
CA VAL A 37 0.50 -13.77 8.47
C VAL A 37 0.08 -14.61 7.25
N VAL A 38 -0.06 -13.98 6.07
CA VAL A 38 -0.39 -14.69 4.82
C VAL A 38 0.68 -15.71 4.44
N PHE A 39 1.95 -15.39 4.67
CA PHE A 39 3.07 -16.29 4.41
C PHE A 39 3.11 -17.47 5.38
N ALA A 40 2.91 -17.24 6.67
CA ALA A 40 2.94 -18.28 7.70
C ALA A 40 1.71 -19.20 7.65
N ASN A 41 0.54 -18.64 7.31
CA ASN A 41 -0.74 -19.35 7.30
C ASN A 41 -1.41 -19.27 5.92
N LEU A 42 -0.88 -20.03 4.95
CA LEU A 42 -1.48 -20.12 3.60
C LEU A 42 -2.92 -20.65 3.60
N GLN A 43 -3.31 -21.37 4.64
CA GLN A 43 -4.65 -21.96 4.79
C GLN A 43 -5.68 -21.00 5.41
N GLU A 44 -5.24 -19.90 6.00
CA GLU A 44 -6.14 -18.94 6.65
C GLU A 44 -6.88 -18.10 5.62
N ASP A 45 -8.16 -17.84 5.85
CA ASP A 45 -8.95 -16.98 4.96
C ASP A 45 -8.52 -15.52 5.15
N THR A 46 -7.87 -14.97 4.11
CA THR A 46 -7.43 -13.57 4.08
C THR A 46 -8.17 -12.76 3.02
N THR A 47 -9.29 -13.29 2.50
CA THR A 47 -10.05 -12.73 1.37
C THR A 47 -10.44 -11.28 1.60
N SER A 48 -10.96 -10.99 2.80
CA SER A 48 -11.41 -9.64 3.16
C SER A 48 -10.27 -8.63 3.05
N ILE A 49 -9.11 -8.96 3.61
CA ILE A 49 -7.95 -8.06 3.66
C ILE A 49 -7.33 -7.87 2.29
N THR A 50 -7.20 -8.93 1.49
CA THR A 50 -6.69 -8.84 0.12
C THR A 50 -7.61 -7.99 -0.76
N ASN A 51 -8.93 -8.13 -0.62
CA ASN A 51 -9.91 -7.33 -1.35
C ASN A 51 -9.89 -5.86 -0.92
N THR A 52 -9.77 -5.57 0.37
CA THR A 52 -9.61 -4.21 0.87
C THR A 52 -8.32 -3.58 0.35
N ALA A 53 -7.19 -4.29 0.40
CA ALA A 53 -5.92 -3.81 -0.13
C ALA A 53 -5.98 -3.54 -1.63
N PHE A 54 -6.62 -4.44 -2.39
CA PHE A 54 -6.85 -4.25 -3.83
C PHE A 54 -7.73 -3.02 -4.10
N ALA A 55 -8.85 -2.86 -3.40
CA ALA A 55 -9.74 -1.71 -3.57
C ALA A 55 -9.00 -0.39 -3.29
N ILE A 56 -8.26 -0.31 -2.17
CA ILE A 56 -7.49 0.89 -1.81
C ILE A 56 -6.45 1.21 -2.89
N THR A 57 -5.65 0.23 -3.31
CA THR A 57 -4.59 0.45 -4.31
C THR A 57 -5.18 0.81 -5.68
N ALA A 58 -6.28 0.19 -6.11
CA ALA A 58 -6.98 0.54 -7.34
C ALA A 58 -7.57 1.96 -7.29
N THR A 59 -8.19 2.36 -6.18
CA THR A 59 -8.71 3.71 -5.99
C THR A 59 -7.58 4.74 -6.01
N LEU A 60 -6.47 4.49 -5.29
CA LEU A 60 -5.31 5.38 -5.29
C LEU A 60 -4.65 5.48 -6.67
N THR A 61 -4.62 4.38 -7.43
CA THR A 61 -4.18 4.38 -8.83
C THR A 61 -5.04 5.35 -9.66
N ALA A 62 -6.36 5.18 -9.61
CA ALA A 62 -7.30 5.99 -10.39
C ALA A 62 -7.22 7.48 -10.02
N LEU A 63 -7.15 7.78 -8.72
CA LEU A 63 -6.99 9.15 -8.23
C LEU A 63 -5.68 9.77 -8.70
N SER A 64 -4.57 9.04 -8.60
CA SER A 64 -3.24 9.54 -9.01
C SER A 64 -3.22 9.88 -10.50
N PHE A 65 -3.73 8.99 -11.37
CA PHE A 65 -3.83 9.28 -12.80
C PHE A 65 -4.83 10.40 -13.13
N SER A 66 -5.90 10.53 -12.36
CA SER A 66 -6.83 11.66 -12.52
C SER A 66 -6.18 12.99 -12.18
N CYS A 67 -5.43 13.05 -11.08
CA CYS A 67 -4.65 14.23 -10.68
C CYS A 67 -3.59 14.58 -11.73
N ALA A 68 -2.85 13.58 -12.24
CA ALA A 68 -1.84 13.80 -13.29
C ALA A 68 -2.43 14.49 -14.52
N ARG A 69 -3.61 14.03 -14.99
CA ARG A 69 -4.31 14.64 -16.14
C ARG A 69 -4.85 16.04 -15.87
N ALA A 70 -5.22 16.34 -14.63
CA ALA A 70 -5.79 17.63 -14.25
C ALA A 70 -4.73 18.75 -14.11
N ILE A 71 -3.45 18.40 -13.99
CA ILE A 71 -2.36 19.37 -13.82
C ILE A 71 -2.00 19.98 -15.18
N THR A 72 -2.34 21.26 -15.36
CA THR A 72 -1.95 22.07 -16.52
C THR A 72 -0.88 23.07 -16.08
N GLY A 73 0.39 22.81 -16.42
CA GLY A 73 1.49 23.79 -16.21
C GLY A 73 2.69 23.32 -15.38
N SER A 74 2.66 22.12 -14.79
CA SER A 74 3.86 21.50 -14.21
C SER A 74 3.98 20.05 -14.65
N THR A 75 4.91 19.79 -15.56
CA THR A 75 5.20 18.44 -16.06
C THR A 75 5.75 17.56 -14.93
N GLU A 76 6.66 18.08 -14.11
CA GLU A 76 7.25 17.33 -13.00
C GLU A 76 6.22 16.83 -11.99
N VAL A 77 5.28 17.68 -11.56
CA VAL A 77 4.24 17.28 -10.60
C VAL A 77 3.28 16.27 -11.22
N SER A 78 2.94 16.45 -12.51
CA SER A 78 2.12 15.49 -13.26
C SER A 78 2.80 14.11 -13.37
N ASP A 79 4.11 14.08 -13.64
CA ASP A 79 4.91 12.86 -13.71
C ASP A 79 5.00 12.17 -12.34
N GLN A 80 5.14 12.92 -11.25
CA GLN A 80 5.17 12.35 -9.89
C GLN A 80 3.82 11.69 -9.53
N PHE A 81 2.69 12.29 -9.90
CA PHE A 81 1.37 11.65 -9.75
C PHE A 81 1.25 10.40 -10.64
N THR A 82 1.75 10.47 -11.88
CA THR A 82 1.75 9.32 -12.80
C THR A 82 2.56 8.16 -12.23
N TYR A 83 3.79 8.41 -11.79
CA TYR A 83 4.65 7.42 -11.14
C TYR A 83 3.99 6.80 -9.90
N SER A 84 3.37 7.62 -9.04
CA SER A 84 2.62 7.11 -7.90
C SER A 84 1.48 6.18 -8.33
N GLY A 85 0.73 6.57 -9.35
CA GLY A 85 -0.35 5.75 -9.93
C GLY A 85 0.17 4.43 -10.48
N GLU A 86 1.27 4.43 -11.23
CA GLU A 86 1.90 3.23 -11.77
C GLU A 86 2.36 2.29 -10.66
N ARG A 87 2.92 2.81 -9.57
CA ARG A 87 3.36 2.02 -8.41
C ARG A 87 2.18 1.34 -7.71
N PHE A 88 1.07 2.05 -7.54
CA PHE A 88 -0.17 1.45 -7.02
C PHE A 88 -0.75 0.40 -7.95
N PHE A 89 -0.76 0.67 -9.26
CA PHE A 89 -1.28 -0.26 -10.26
C PHE A 89 -0.48 -1.56 -10.31
N HIS A 90 0.85 -1.46 -10.35
CA HIS A 90 1.72 -2.63 -10.28
C HIS A 90 1.49 -3.40 -8.98
N GLY A 91 1.42 -2.70 -7.85
CA GLY A 91 1.13 -3.32 -6.55
C GLY A 91 -0.19 -4.09 -6.56
N ALA A 92 -1.25 -3.52 -7.13
CA ALA A 92 -2.56 -4.15 -7.26
C ALA A 92 -2.52 -5.39 -8.18
N LEU A 93 -1.81 -5.33 -9.31
CA LEU A 93 -1.64 -6.48 -10.21
C LEU A 93 -0.88 -7.63 -9.54
N ILE A 94 0.21 -7.32 -8.84
CA ILE A 94 1.00 -8.33 -8.11
C ILE A 94 0.15 -8.96 -6.99
N LEU A 95 -0.62 -8.15 -6.27
CA LEU A 95 -1.52 -8.61 -5.21
C LEU A 95 -2.64 -9.52 -5.76
N LEU A 96 -3.18 -9.18 -6.94
CA LEU A 96 -4.13 -10.03 -7.65
C LEU A 96 -3.48 -11.38 -8.02
N SER A 97 -2.27 -11.37 -8.58
CA SER A 97 -1.52 -12.59 -8.90
C SER A 97 -1.24 -13.45 -7.66
N ALA A 98 -0.84 -12.83 -6.54
CA ALA A 98 -0.62 -13.52 -5.27
C ALA A 98 -1.91 -14.17 -4.76
N SER A 99 -3.02 -13.45 -4.83
CA SER A 99 -4.33 -13.93 -4.41
C SER A 99 -4.79 -15.11 -5.27
N LEU A 100 -4.69 -15.00 -6.61
CA LEU A 100 -5.01 -16.10 -7.53
C LEU A 100 -4.18 -17.35 -7.25
N LEU A 101 -2.88 -17.19 -7.03
CA LEU A 101 -1.99 -18.30 -6.70
C LEU A 101 -2.38 -18.98 -5.37
N LYS A 102 -2.71 -18.19 -4.34
CA LYS A 102 -3.21 -18.70 -3.06
C LYS A 102 -4.51 -19.49 -3.22
N TYR A 103 -5.50 -18.97 -3.95
CA TYR A 103 -6.77 -19.68 -4.16
C TYR A 103 -6.61 -20.92 -5.02
N ALA A 104 -5.74 -20.89 -6.03
CA ALA A 104 -5.41 -22.07 -6.82
C ALA A 104 -4.81 -23.18 -5.92
N TYR A 105 -3.94 -22.82 -4.98
CA TYR A 105 -3.40 -23.74 -3.98
C TYR A 105 -4.48 -24.32 -3.07
N LEU A 106 -5.36 -23.49 -2.50
CA LEU A 106 -6.45 -23.95 -1.64
C LEU A 106 -7.41 -24.88 -2.40
N SER A 107 -7.74 -24.55 -3.66
CA SER A 107 -8.56 -25.40 -4.52
C SER A 107 -7.89 -26.74 -4.81
N ALA A 108 -6.60 -26.75 -5.14
CA ALA A 108 -5.83 -27.97 -5.34
C ALA A 108 -5.75 -28.82 -4.08
N GLN A 109 -5.60 -28.22 -2.91
CA GLN A 109 -5.59 -28.92 -1.62
C GLN A 109 -6.93 -29.62 -1.32
N SER A 110 -8.04 -28.99 -1.70
CA SER A 110 -9.39 -29.54 -1.48
C SER A 110 -9.79 -30.66 -2.46
N SER A 111 -9.00 -30.88 -3.51
CA SER A 111 -9.26 -31.88 -4.54
C SER A 111 -8.90 -33.29 -4.05
N GLU A 112 -9.83 -34.23 -4.16
CA GLU A 112 -9.62 -35.65 -3.83
C GLU A 112 -8.51 -36.32 -4.67
N PHE A 113 -8.13 -35.72 -5.81
CA PHE A 113 -7.13 -36.26 -6.73
C PHE A 113 -5.67 -36.01 -6.28
N VAL A 114 -5.45 -35.18 -5.27
CA VAL A 114 -4.10 -34.77 -4.85
C VAL A 114 -3.71 -35.46 -3.55
N ASN A 115 -2.61 -36.22 -3.57
CA ASN A 115 -2.05 -36.78 -2.34
C ASN A 115 -1.34 -35.69 -1.52
N THR A 116 -2.09 -35.05 -0.62
CA THR A 116 -1.64 -33.96 0.25
C THR A 116 -0.62 -34.37 1.30
N SER A 117 -0.36 -35.67 1.49
CA SER A 117 0.65 -36.19 2.42
C SER A 117 1.99 -36.52 1.75
N GLY A 118 2.08 -36.44 0.43
CA GLY A 118 3.27 -36.78 -0.34
C GLY A 118 4.39 -35.74 -0.23
N VAL A 119 5.65 -36.20 -0.31
CA VAL A 119 6.84 -35.32 -0.33
C VAL A 119 6.75 -34.28 -1.45
N ALA A 120 6.27 -34.67 -2.64
CA ALA A 120 6.08 -33.76 -3.77
C ALA A 120 5.10 -32.63 -3.45
N TRP A 121 4.01 -32.92 -2.74
CA TRP A 121 3.05 -31.91 -2.31
C TRP A 121 3.65 -30.96 -1.27
N ASN A 122 4.42 -31.46 -0.31
CA ASN A 122 5.09 -30.63 0.69
C ASN A 122 6.10 -29.65 0.03
N ILE A 123 6.85 -30.12 -0.96
CA ILE A 123 7.76 -29.26 -1.73
C ILE A 123 6.97 -28.20 -2.51
N LEU A 124 5.93 -28.61 -3.25
CA LEU A 124 5.09 -27.69 -4.02
C LEU A 124 4.44 -26.63 -3.12
N SER A 125 3.88 -27.05 -1.98
CA SER A 125 3.25 -26.16 -0.99
C SER A 125 4.24 -25.13 -0.44
N SER A 126 5.47 -25.57 -0.15
CA SER A 126 6.53 -24.68 0.31
C SER A 126 6.94 -23.67 -0.76
N VAL A 127 7.09 -24.10 -2.01
CA VAL A 127 7.41 -23.23 -3.15
C VAL A 127 6.31 -22.21 -3.38
N ILE A 128 5.04 -22.64 -3.41
CA ILE A 128 3.91 -21.73 -3.55
C ILE A 128 3.85 -20.75 -2.39
N GLY A 129 4.09 -21.21 -1.16
CA GLY A 129 4.13 -20.35 0.02
C GLY A 129 5.16 -19.23 -0.09
N VAL A 130 6.39 -19.58 -0.50
CA VAL A 130 7.46 -18.61 -0.76
C VAL A 130 7.07 -17.65 -1.88
N MET A 131 6.52 -18.13 -2.99
CA MET A 131 6.08 -17.28 -4.09
C MET A 131 4.98 -16.29 -3.68
N VAL A 132 3.95 -16.76 -2.96
CA VAL A 132 2.86 -15.93 -2.44
C VAL A 132 3.44 -14.87 -1.49
N GLY A 133 4.30 -15.24 -0.55
CA GLY A 133 4.95 -14.29 0.36
C GLY A 133 5.77 -13.24 -0.36
N VAL A 134 6.58 -13.63 -1.35
CA VAL A 134 7.36 -12.71 -2.18
C VAL A 134 6.47 -11.74 -2.95
N PHE A 135 5.37 -12.22 -3.53
CA PHE A 135 4.44 -11.36 -4.25
C PHE A 135 3.72 -10.38 -3.32
N PHE A 136 3.25 -10.81 -2.15
CA PHE A 136 2.66 -9.90 -1.16
C PHE A 136 3.66 -8.83 -0.71
N PHE A 137 4.90 -9.23 -0.42
CA PHE A 137 5.96 -8.29 -0.04
C PHE A 137 6.28 -7.28 -1.14
N TRP A 138 6.36 -7.74 -2.39
CA TRP A 138 6.63 -6.88 -3.53
C TRP A 138 5.46 -5.94 -3.83
N ALA A 139 4.22 -6.42 -3.71
CA ALA A 139 3.02 -5.60 -3.81
C ALA A 139 3.00 -4.49 -2.74
N LEU A 140 3.30 -4.84 -1.48
CA LEU A 140 3.41 -3.89 -0.38
C LEU A 140 4.50 -2.85 -0.65
N SER A 141 5.69 -3.29 -1.08
CA SER A 141 6.82 -2.41 -1.38
C SER A 141 6.50 -1.44 -2.52
N SER A 142 5.79 -1.92 -3.55
CA SER A 142 5.33 -1.07 -4.66
C SER A 142 4.33 -0.03 -4.17
N ALA A 143 3.29 -0.44 -3.44
CA ALA A 143 2.27 0.45 -2.89
C ALA A 143 2.87 1.47 -1.91
N HIS A 144 3.80 1.05 -1.04
CA HIS A 144 4.48 1.95 -0.12
C HIS A 144 5.32 3.00 -0.85
N GLY A 145 6.04 2.62 -1.90
CA GLY A 145 6.76 3.58 -2.75
C GLY A 145 5.84 4.61 -3.41
N GLY A 146 4.66 4.19 -3.87
CA GLY A 146 3.62 5.12 -4.37
C GLY A 146 3.12 6.06 -3.27
N LEU A 147 2.80 5.52 -2.08
CA LEU A 147 2.35 6.31 -0.93
C LEU A 147 3.36 7.38 -0.52
N LEU A 148 4.66 7.09 -0.52
CA LEU A 148 5.69 8.09 -0.19
C LEU A 148 5.64 9.29 -1.14
N VAL A 149 5.54 9.04 -2.45
CA VAL A 149 5.47 10.10 -3.47
C VAL A 149 4.15 10.86 -3.36
N LEU A 150 3.02 10.15 -3.29
CA LEU A 150 1.70 10.76 -3.15
C LEU A 150 1.60 11.62 -1.89
N ASN A 151 2.07 11.11 -0.75
CA ASN A 151 2.04 11.83 0.50
C ASN A 151 2.91 13.11 0.42
N ASN A 152 4.11 13.01 -0.12
CA ASN A 152 4.96 14.20 -0.33
C ASN A 152 4.24 15.25 -1.18
N LEU A 153 3.58 14.84 -2.28
CA LEU A 153 2.79 15.72 -3.13
C LEU A 153 1.66 16.42 -2.38
N LEU A 154 0.86 15.66 -1.62
CA LEU A 154 -0.29 16.18 -0.88
C LEU A 154 0.12 17.14 0.23
N TRP A 155 1.21 16.85 0.94
CA TRP A 155 1.72 17.68 2.01
C TRP A 155 2.60 18.86 1.55
N THR A 156 3.00 18.90 0.27
CA THR A 156 3.82 20.00 -0.28
C THR A 156 3.12 21.36 -0.17
N ARG A 157 1.79 21.42 -0.17
CA ARG A 157 1.04 22.68 -0.04
C ARG A 157 0.96 23.19 1.40
N TYR A 158 1.02 22.30 2.39
CA TYR A 158 0.94 22.68 3.80
C TYR A 158 2.07 23.62 4.20
N SER A 159 3.31 23.34 3.76
CA SER A 159 4.44 24.24 4.02
C SER A 159 4.41 25.53 3.21
N ARG A 160 3.63 25.60 2.12
CA ARG A 160 3.57 26.77 1.22
C ARG A 160 2.49 27.79 1.62
N HIS A 161 1.41 27.36 2.27
CA HIS A 161 0.31 28.23 2.66
C HIS A 161 -0.06 28.12 4.15
N PRO A 162 0.88 28.35 5.09
CA PRO A 162 0.60 28.25 6.53
C PRO A 162 -0.49 29.24 7.00
N LYS A 163 -0.74 30.30 6.23
CA LYS A 163 -1.79 31.30 6.52
C LYS A 163 -3.22 30.79 6.32
N TRP A 164 -3.41 29.69 5.58
CA TRP A 164 -4.76 29.14 5.34
C TRP A 164 -5.21 28.19 6.45
N ASP A 165 -4.25 27.67 7.21
CA ASP A 165 -4.46 26.79 8.37
C ASP A 165 -4.28 27.54 9.72
N ASP A 166 -3.92 28.83 9.67
CA ASP A 166 -3.94 29.73 10.82
C ASP A 166 -5.42 29.98 11.20
N LEU A 167 -5.84 29.57 12.41
CA LEU A 167 -7.12 29.96 13.01
C LEU A 167 -7.03 31.43 13.45
N MET A 168 -6.88 32.37 12.50
CA MET A 168 -7.07 33.84 12.58
C MET A 168 -6.45 34.51 11.35
#